data_AF-A0A7R9SYL7-F1
#
_entry.id   AF-A0A7R9SYL7-F1
#
_cell.length_a   1.000
_cell.length_b   1.000
_cell.length_c   1.000
_cell.angle_alpha   90.00
_cell.angle_beta   90.00
_cell.angle_gamma   90.00
#
_symmetry.space_group_name_H-M   'P 1'
#
loop_
_entity.id
_entity.type
_entity.pdbx_description
1 polymer ?
#
loop_
_entity_poly.entity_id
_entity_poly.type
_entity_poly.pdbx_seq_one_letter_code
_entity_poly.pdbx_strand_id
1 'polypeptide(L)'
;TMPRTTTRHAAPAPAPAPSPSNHATQDGKPRVISDMGEFTDSVYDLVKTVPAGHVTTYGDVAEALGSKAVARHVGWALGKCWDADVPWWRVINSAGCVSFRASDIASKKSKSKKPSSKKRKRDDDKDEVETVSQQEALLAAEGVTFETQGNMQKRRVRDFDDLRYQFPDVEFDEQL
;
A
#
# COMPACT_ATOMS: atom_id res chain seq x y z
N THR A 1 2.16 -46.63 14.23
CA THR A 1 1.94 -45.47 13.33
C THR A 1 0.75 -44.69 13.84
N MET A 2 0.97 -43.53 14.46
CA MET A 2 -0.13 -42.65 14.87
C MET A 2 -0.25 -41.48 13.88
N PRO A 3 -1.47 -41.12 13.43
CA PRO A 3 -1.65 -39.92 12.61
C PRO A 3 -1.57 -38.67 13.49
N ARG A 4 -0.72 -37.71 13.11
CA ARG A 4 -0.70 -36.37 13.71
C ARG A 4 -1.89 -35.60 13.16
N THR A 5 -2.85 -35.28 14.02
CA THR A 5 -3.96 -34.36 13.72
C THR A 5 -3.41 -32.94 13.59
N THR A 6 -3.26 -32.46 12.36
CA THR A 6 -3.02 -31.03 12.10
C THR A 6 -4.33 -30.29 12.27
N THR A 7 -4.44 -29.54 13.37
CA THR A 7 -5.45 -28.49 13.54
C THR A 7 -5.25 -27.46 12.43
N ARG A 8 -6.19 -27.42 11.48
CA ARG A 8 -6.30 -26.36 10.48
C ARG A 8 -6.79 -25.10 11.22
N HIS A 9 -5.88 -24.20 11.53
CA HIS A 9 -6.23 -22.87 12.04
C HIS A 9 -7.12 -22.18 11.00
N ALA A 10 -8.40 -22.01 11.33
CA ALA A 10 -9.31 -21.15 10.59
C ALA A 10 -8.77 -19.72 10.70
N ALA A 11 -8.66 -19.03 9.56
CA ALA A 11 -8.29 -17.62 9.52
C ALA A 11 -9.25 -16.81 10.43
N PRO A 12 -8.74 -15.85 11.22
CA PRO A 12 -9.61 -14.96 11.97
C PRO A 12 -10.50 -14.21 10.99
N ALA A 13 -11.81 -14.17 11.28
CA ALA A 13 -12.76 -13.38 10.50
C ALA A 13 -12.23 -11.93 10.35
N PRO A 14 -12.36 -11.31 9.16
CA PRO A 14 -11.93 -9.93 8.97
C PRO A 14 -12.66 -9.06 10.00
N ALA A 15 -11.89 -8.21 10.70
CA ALA A 15 -12.44 -7.23 11.64
C ALA A 15 -13.57 -6.43 10.96
N PRO A 16 -14.62 -6.03 11.70
CA PRO A 16 -15.65 -5.16 11.14
C PRO A 16 -14.96 -3.93 10.56
N ALA A 17 -15.23 -3.64 9.29
CA ALA A 17 -14.69 -2.48 8.60
C ALA A 17 -14.89 -1.23 9.48
N PRO A 18 -13.92 -0.29 9.55
CA PRO A 18 -14.19 0.99 10.19
C PRO A 18 -15.43 1.58 9.52
N SER A 19 -16.45 1.91 10.31
CA SER A 19 -17.65 2.57 9.79
C SER A 19 -17.20 3.79 8.98
N PRO A 20 -17.71 3.98 7.75
CA PRO A 20 -17.33 5.13 6.94
C PRO A 20 -17.56 6.38 7.77
N SER A 21 -16.55 7.25 7.81
CA SER A 21 -16.62 8.49 8.56
C SER A 21 -17.88 9.23 8.16
N ASN A 22 -18.65 9.70 9.13
CA ASN A 22 -19.94 10.37 8.96
C ASN A 22 -19.81 11.62 8.06
N HIS A 23 -19.87 11.45 6.75
CA HIS A 23 -20.42 12.44 5.83
C HIS A 23 -21.80 11.94 5.43
N ALA A 24 -22.75 12.12 6.35
CA ALA A 24 -24.11 11.62 6.26
C ALA A 24 -24.77 11.97 4.92
N THR A 25 -25.39 10.96 4.32
CA THR A 25 -26.47 11.00 3.33
C THR A 25 -27.11 12.37 3.15
N GLN A 26 -26.88 12.99 1.99
CA GLN A 26 -27.84 13.90 1.39
C GLN A 26 -28.51 13.13 0.23
N ASP A 27 -29.78 12.78 0.45
CA ASP A 27 -30.79 12.71 -0.61
C ASP A 27 -30.65 11.62 -1.70
N GLY A 28 -30.40 10.35 -1.35
CA GLY A 28 -30.79 9.20 -2.19
C GLY A 28 -30.42 9.21 -3.69
N LYS A 29 -29.45 10.04 -4.10
CA LYS A 29 -28.96 10.21 -5.46
C LYS A 29 -27.60 9.54 -5.60
N PRO A 30 -27.25 9.02 -6.79
CA PRO A 30 -25.88 8.57 -7.05
C PRO A 30 -24.92 9.73 -6.73
N ARG A 31 -23.90 9.48 -5.90
CA ARG A 31 -22.91 10.49 -5.54
C ARG A 31 -22.07 10.82 -6.76
N VAL A 32 -22.38 11.93 -7.42
CA VAL A 32 -21.50 12.52 -8.43
C VAL A 32 -20.35 13.19 -7.67
N ILE A 33 -19.16 12.60 -7.71
CA ILE A 33 -17.97 13.14 -7.05
C ILE A 33 -17.60 14.44 -7.78
N SER A 34 -18.01 15.57 -7.21
CA SER A 34 -17.95 16.87 -7.91
C SER A 34 -16.79 17.72 -7.41
N ASP A 35 -16.30 17.47 -6.19
CA ASP A 35 -15.17 18.16 -5.58
C ASP A 35 -13.95 17.23 -5.34
N MET A 36 -12.74 17.80 -5.41
CA MET A 36 -11.48 17.07 -5.20
C MET A 36 -11.31 16.58 -3.76
N GLY A 37 -11.92 17.27 -2.79
CA GLY A 37 -12.00 16.81 -1.39
C GLY A 37 -12.84 15.55 -1.28
N GLU A 38 -14.06 15.56 -1.84
CA GLU A 38 -14.95 14.39 -1.84
C GLU A 38 -14.34 13.18 -2.54
N PHE A 39 -13.58 13.40 -3.62
CA PHE A 39 -12.80 12.35 -4.28
C PHE A 39 -11.74 11.76 -3.36
N THR A 40 -10.99 12.61 -2.65
CA THR A 40 -9.94 12.19 -1.73
C THR A 40 -10.52 11.38 -0.57
N ASP A 41 -11.64 11.82 0.00
CA ASP A 41 -12.32 11.10 1.08
C ASP A 41 -12.84 9.74 0.60
N SER A 42 -13.41 9.68 -0.60
CA SER A 42 -13.87 8.43 -1.21
C SER A 42 -12.71 7.44 -1.42
N VAL A 43 -11.54 7.93 -1.86
CA VAL A 43 -10.31 7.12 -1.95
C VAL A 43 -9.92 6.59 -0.57
N TYR A 44 -9.95 7.41 0.47
CA TYR A 44 -9.55 7.01 1.82
C TYR A 44 -10.49 5.97 2.41
N ASP A 45 -11.80 6.17 2.27
CA ASP A 45 -12.81 5.21 2.74
C ASP A 45 -12.66 3.87 2.04
N LEU A 46 -12.42 3.88 0.73
CA LEU A 46 -12.19 2.65 -0.04
C LEU A 46 -10.90 1.94 0.38
N VAL A 47 -9.79 2.67 0.58
CA VAL A 47 -8.52 2.07 1.00
C VAL A 47 -8.61 1.45 2.40
N LYS A 48 -9.44 2.01 3.29
CA LYS A 48 -9.69 1.44 4.62
C LYS A 48 -10.38 0.08 4.58
N THR A 49 -11.08 -0.29 3.51
CA THR A 49 -11.74 -1.59 3.39
C THR A 49 -10.78 -2.73 3.01
N VAL A 50 -9.59 -2.40 2.49
CA VAL A 50 -8.59 -3.40 2.09
C VAL A 50 -8.12 -4.14 3.36
N PRO A 51 -8.27 -5.47 3.46
CA PRO A 51 -7.90 -6.21 4.66
C PRO A 51 -6.37 -6.27 4.86
N ALA A 52 -5.95 -6.48 6.12
CA ALA A 52 -4.54 -6.70 6.43
C ALA A 52 -3.97 -7.91 5.69
N GLY A 53 -2.70 -7.82 5.28
CA GLY A 53 -2.03 -8.88 4.52
C GLY A 53 -2.44 -8.96 3.05
N HIS A 54 -3.36 -8.09 2.61
CA HIS A 54 -3.72 -7.95 1.20
C HIS A 54 -3.23 -6.62 0.65
N VAL A 55 -3.06 -6.58 -0.67
CA VAL A 55 -2.65 -5.40 -1.40
C VAL A 55 -3.62 -5.10 -2.53
N THR A 56 -3.71 -3.85 -2.94
CA THR A 56 -4.49 -3.44 -4.11
C THR A 56 -3.65 -2.51 -4.98
N THR A 57 -4.11 -2.21 -6.19
CA THR A 57 -3.40 -1.29 -7.07
C THR A 57 -4.11 0.06 -7.18
N TYR A 58 -3.36 1.12 -7.52
CA TYR A 58 -3.97 2.40 -7.86
C TYR A 58 -5.04 2.30 -8.96
N GLY A 59 -4.89 1.34 -9.87
CA GLY A 59 -5.86 1.07 -10.92
C GLY A 59 -7.14 0.43 -10.39
N ASP A 60 -7.03 -0.52 -9.46
CA ASP A 60 -8.17 -1.19 -8.83
C ASP A 60 -8.99 -0.21 -7.99
N VAL A 61 -8.32 0.65 -7.23
CA VAL A 61 -8.98 1.72 -6.45
C VAL A 61 -9.71 2.68 -7.39
N ALA A 62 -9.10 3.03 -8.52
CA ALA A 62 -9.71 3.93 -9.50
C ALA A 62 -10.89 3.28 -10.24
N GLU A 63 -10.79 2.01 -10.59
CA GLU A 63 -11.88 1.20 -11.15
C GLU A 63 -13.06 1.12 -10.21
N ALA A 64 -12.81 0.87 -8.93
CA ALA A 64 -13.83 0.86 -7.88
C ALA A 64 -14.43 2.25 -7.58
N LEU A 65 -13.86 3.33 -8.10
CA LEU A 65 -14.45 4.68 -8.08
C LEU A 65 -15.13 5.04 -9.41
N GLY A 66 -15.28 4.07 -10.32
CA GLY A 66 -15.96 4.22 -11.61
C GLY A 66 -15.05 4.58 -12.79
N SER A 67 -13.74 4.75 -12.61
CA SER A 67 -12.85 5.04 -13.76
C SER A 67 -11.38 4.67 -13.56
N LYS A 68 -10.88 3.71 -14.35
CA LYS A 68 -9.43 3.39 -14.39
C LYS A 68 -8.55 4.59 -14.76
N ALA A 69 -9.09 5.58 -15.48
CA ALA A 69 -8.33 6.74 -15.93
C ALA A 69 -7.87 7.64 -14.77
N VAL A 70 -8.52 7.58 -13.60
CA VAL A 70 -8.19 8.44 -12.46
C VAL A 70 -7.13 7.86 -11.51
N ALA A 71 -6.50 6.73 -11.85
CA ALA A 71 -5.45 6.09 -11.02
C ALA A 71 -4.33 7.04 -10.59
N ARG A 72 -3.97 8.02 -11.44
CA ARG A 72 -2.97 9.04 -11.11
C ARG A 72 -3.43 10.01 -10.03
N HIS A 73 -4.72 10.38 -10.02
CA HIS A 73 -5.33 11.21 -8.99
C HIS A 73 -5.40 10.47 -7.65
N VAL A 74 -5.70 9.17 -7.65
CA VAL A 74 -5.60 8.31 -6.46
C VAL A 74 -4.19 8.37 -5.87
N GLY A 75 -3.15 8.25 -6.71
CA GLY A 75 -1.76 8.40 -6.27
C GLY A 75 -1.45 9.75 -5.64
N TRP A 76 -2.00 10.84 -6.16
CA TRP A 76 -1.86 12.18 -5.55
C TRP A 76 -2.57 12.30 -4.21
N ALA A 77 -3.78 11.74 -4.09
CA ALA A 77 -4.55 11.72 -2.86
C ALA A 77 -3.82 10.94 -1.74
N LEU A 78 -3.32 9.74 -2.04
CA LEU A 78 -2.59 8.91 -1.07
C LEU A 78 -1.18 9.43 -0.78
N GLY A 79 -0.55 10.11 -1.73
CA GLY A 79 0.77 10.72 -1.55
C GLY A 79 0.76 11.88 -0.54
N LYS A 80 -0.38 12.55 -0.38
CA LYS A 80 -0.60 13.62 0.60
C LYS A 80 -1.32 13.15 1.87
N CYS A 81 -1.65 11.86 1.97
CA CYS A 81 -2.32 11.35 3.15
C CYS A 81 -1.37 11.41 4.36
N TRP A 82 -1.77 12.15 5.39
CA TRP A 82 -1.12 12.20 6.69
C TRP A 82 -1.89 11.43 7.76
N ASP A 83 -3.05 10.87 7.40
CA ASP A 83 -3.93 10.15 8.30
C ASP A 83 -3.36 8.76 8.58
N ALA A 84 -3.17 8.45 9.86
CA ALA A 84 -2.59 7.17 10.29
C ALA A 84 -3.57 6.00 10.13
N ASP A 85 -4.87 6.29 10.14
CA ASP A 85 -5.95 5.30 9.99
C ASP A 85 -6.15 4.85 8.54
N VAL A 86 -5.55 5.52 7.56
CA VAL A 86 -5.63 5.14 6.15
C VAL A 86 -4.45 4.23 5.82
N PRO A 87 -4.67 2.93 5.50
CA PRO A 87 -3.60 1.98 5.22
C PRO A 87 -3.02 2.16 3.82
N TRP A 88 -2.47 3.34 3.54
CA TRP A 88 -1.93 3.72 2.23
C TRP A 88 -0.84 2.78 1.73
N TRP A 89 -0.15 2.08 2.65
CA TRP A 89 0.88 1.10 2.31
C TRP A 89 0.33 -0.12 1.57
N ARG A 90 -0.97 -0.43 1.69
CA ARG A 90 -1.64 -1.52 0.97
C ARG A 90 -1.87 -1.22 -0.52
N VAL A 91 -1.67 0.02 -0.97
CA VAL A 91 -1.83 0.42 -2.38
C VAL A 91 -0.48 0.46 -3.08
N ILE A 92 -0.31 -0.40 -4.09
CA ILE A 92 0.94 -0.54 -4.86
C ILE A 92 0.71 -0.28 -6.36
N ASN A 93 1.78 -0.30 -7.15
CA ASN A 93 1.66 -0.13 -8.59
C ASN A 93 1.14 -1.41 -9.28
N SER A 94 0.73 -1.28 -10.53
CA SER A 94 0.20 -2.40 -11.34
C SER A 94 1.21 -3.52 -11.60
N ALA A 95 2.51 -3.29 -11.40
CA ALA A 95 3.54 -4.32 -11.52
C ALA A 95 3.69 -5.18 -10.24
N GLY A 96 2.93 -4.88 -9.19
CA GLY A 96 3.04 -5.54 -7.89
C GLY A 96 4.25 -5.07 -7.08
N CYS A 97 4.83 -3.92 -7.43
CA CYS A 97 6.04 -3.39 -6.78
C CYS A 97 5.70 -2.25 -5.83
N VAL A 98 6.40 -2.20 -4.69
CA VAL A 98 6.32 -1.07 -3.76
C VAL A 98 6.84 0.20 -4.42
N SER A 99 6.24 1.33 -4.07
CA SER A 99 6.62 2.64 -4.62
C SER A 99 7.48 3.38 -3.61
N PHE A 100 8.72 3.70 -3.98
CA PHE A 100 9.56 4.55 -3.15
C PHE A 100 8.98 5.97 -3.09
N ARG A 101 8.75 6.48 -1.88
CA ARG A 101 8.39 7.88 -1.65
C ARG A 101 9.67 8.73 -1.63
N ALA A 102 9.51 10.02 -1.91
CA ALA A 102 10.63 10.98 -1.83
C ALA A 102 11.26 11.04 -0.43
N SER A 103 10.48 10.75 0.62
CA SER A 103 10.95 10.62 2.01
C SER A 103 11.92 9.46 2.20
N ASP A 104 11.72 8.32 1.52
CA ASP A 104 12.65 7.18 1.56
C ASP A 104 14.02 7.54 0.95
N ILE A 105 14.03 8.45 -0.03
CA ILE A 105 15.24 8.91 -0.71
C ILE A 105 16.00 9.95 0.15
N ALA A 106 15.30 10.74 0.96
CA ALA A 106 15.91 11.80 1.78
C ALA A 106 16.87 11.27 2.85
N SER A 107 16.66 10.05 3.37
CA SER A 107 17.58 9.36 4.29
C SER A 107 18.97 9.09 3.68
N LYS A 108 19.15 9.22 2.35
CA LYS A 108 20.46 9.11 1.69
C LYS A 108 21.37 10.33 1.87
N LYS A 109 20.88 11.47 2.40
CA LYS A 109 21.65 12.73 2.42
C LYS A 109 22.41 13.03 3.73
N SER A 110 22.29 12.20 4.76
CA SER A 110 23.13 12.31 5.96
C SER A 110 24.40 11.45 5.82
N LYS A 111 25.54 12.12 5.67
CA LYS A 111 26.94 11.63 5.68
C LYS A 111 27.61 11.34 4.32
N SER A 112 27.81 12.40 3.52
CA SER A 112 29.08 12.56 2.79
C SER A 112 29.86 13.73 3.40
N LYS A 113 30.37 13.54 4.63
CA LYS A 113 31.60 14.26 5.04
C LYS A 113 32.73 13.45 4.43
N LYS A 114 33.34 13.93 3.33
CA LYS A 114 34.56 13.33 2.77
C LYS A 114 35.61 13.20 3.89
N PRO A 115 36.09 12.00 4.26
CA PRO A 115 37.31 11.93 5.03
C PRO A 115 38.49 12.09 4.06
N SER A 116 39.18 13.22 4.20
CA SER A 116 40.53 13.37 3.68
C SER A 116 41.42 12.29 4.32
N SER A 117 42.09 11.52 3.47
CA SER A 117 43.42 10.94 3.67
C SER A 117 43.76 10.36 5.07
N LYS A 118 43.95 9.02 5.16
CA LYS A 118 45.04 8.28 5.88
C LYS A 118 44.58 7.00 6.64
N LYS A 119 44.92 5.85 6.05
CA LYS A 119 45.44 4.59 6.64
C LYS A 119 44.83 4.04 7.96
N ARG A 120 44.16 2.88 7.89
CA ARG A 120 44.58 1.55 8.44
C ARG A 120 43.40 0.57 8.46
N LYS A 121 43.71 -0.66 8.05
CA LYS A 121 42.87 -1.86 8.01
C LYS A 121 42.29 -2.17 9.40
N ARG A 122 40.96 -2.24 9.48
CA ARG A 122 40.19 -3.06 10.43
C ARG A 122 39.09 -3.70 9.59
N ASP A 123 38.97 -5.01 9.70
CA ASP A 123 37.90 -5.80 9.10
C ASP A 123 36.59 -5.36 9.78
N ASP A 124 35.95 -4.38 9.17
CA ASP A 124 34.63 -3.87 9.54
C ASP A 124 33.65 -4.76 8.79
N ASP A 125 33.06 -5.72 9.49
CA ASP A 125 31.89 -6.48 9.04
C ASP A 125 30.76 -5.47 8.91
N LYS A 126 30.74 -4.81 7.75
CA LYS A 126 29.82 -3.72 7.47
C LYS A 126 28.52 -4.39 7.08
N ASP A 127 27.70 -4.71 8.08
CA ASP A 127 26.28 -4.99 7.90
C ASP A 127 25.66 -3.82 7.12
N GLU A 128 25.64 -3.96 5.80
CA GLU A 128 24.97 -3.04 4.91
C GLU A 128 23.48 -3.23 5.14
N VAL A 129 22.94 -2.51 6.12
CA VAL A 129 21.51 -2.50 6.40
C VAL A 129 20.81 -1.92 5.18
N GLU A 130 20.33 -2.82 4.32
CA GLU A 130 19.52 -2.46 3.16
C GLU A 130 18.33 -1.64 3.66
N THR A 131 18.24 -0.38 3.23
CA THR A 131 17.19 0.53 3.70
C THR A 131 15.85 0.09 3.12
N VAL A 132 15.10 -0.68 3.91
CA VAL A 132 13.74 -1.10 3.61
C VAL A 132 12.84 0.13 3.56
N SER A 133 12.07 0.30 2.48
CA SER A 133 11.10 1.40 2.38
C SER A 133 10.07 1.28 3.51
N GLN A 134 9.58 2.41 4.02
CA GLN A 134 8.52 2.41 5.04
C GLN A 134 7.31 1.56 4.59
N GLN A 135 6.96 1.60 3.30
CA GLN A 135 5.87 0.81 2.73
C GLN A 135 6.13 -0.70 2.86
N GLU A 136 7.35 -1.15 2.53
CA GLU A 136 7.74 -2.57 2.65
C GLU A 136 7.73 -3.01 4.11
N ALA A 137 8.23 -2.19 5.03
CA ALA A 137 8.24 -2.52 6.45
C ALA A 137 6.82 -2.70 7.02
N LEU A 138 5.88 -1.81 6.65
CA LEU A 138 4.49 -1.88 7.09
C LEU A 138 3.76 -3.11 6.51
N LEU A 139 3.95 -3.39 5.22
CA LEU A 139 3.40 -4.59 4.58
C LEU A 139 4.01 -5.88 5.15
N ALA A 140 5.32 -5.90 5.42
CA ALA A 140 5.99 -7.03 6.04
C ALA A 140 5.48 -7.31 7.46
N ALA A 141 5.15 -6.26 8.23
CA ALA A 141 4.51 -6.40 9.53
C ALA A 141 3.11 -7.05 9.45
N GLU A 142 2.43 -6.93 8.30
CA GLU A 142 1.16 -7.61 8.01
C GLU A 142 1.33 -9.01 7.42
N GLY A 143 2.57 -9.50 7.27
CA GLY A 143 2.87 -10.82 6.73
C GLY A 143 3.02 -10.87 5.22
N VAL A 144 2.99 -9.74 4.52
CA VAL A 144 3.26 -9.67 3.07
C VAL A 144 4.75 -9.84 2.84
N THR A 145 5.13 -10.77 1.96
CA THR A 145 6.55 -11.04 1.66
C THR A 145 6.95 -10.48 0.30
N PHE A 146 8.25 -10.24 0.14
CA PHE A 146 8.79 -9.57 -1.05
C PHE A 146 9.88 -10.40 -1.72
N GLU A 147 9.99 -10.21 -3.03
CA GLU A 147 11.07 -10.70 -3.87
C GLU A 147 11.79 -9.53 -4.54
N THR A 148 13.12 -9.64 -4.66
CA THR A 148 13.91 -8.64 -5.38
C THR A 148 13.73 -8.84 -6.87
N GLN A 149 13.32 -7.79 -7.58
CA GLN A 149 13.09 -7.86 -9.02
C GLN A 149 14.15 -7.07 -9.80
N GLY A 150 14.96 -7.80 -10.58
CA GLY A 150 15.92 -7.23 -11.53
C GLY A 150 17.10 -6.47 -10.88
N ASN A 151 17.78 -5.66 -11.70
CA ASN A 151 19.04 -4.99 -11.37
C ASN A 151 18.87 -3.65 -10.60
N MET A 152 17.62 -3.25 -10.36
CA MET A 152 17.25 -1.99 -9.70
C MET A 152 16.38 -2.40 -8.53
N GLN A 153 16.80 -2.06 -7.30
CA GLN A 153 16.27 -2.43 -5.96
C GLN A 153 14.74 -2.28 -5.74
N LYS A 154 13.91 -2.70 -6.68
CA LYS A 154 12.46 -2.71 -6.63
C LYS A 154 12.04 -4.04 -6.01
N ARG A 155 11.25 -3.93 -4.94
CA ARG A 155 10.75 -5.06 -4.18
C ARG A 155 9.33 -5.34 -4.65
N ARG A 156 9.14 -6.52 -5.23
CA ARG A 156 7.85 -7.00 -5.71
C ARG A 156 7.20 -7.84 -4.63
N VAL A 157 5.89 -7.69 -4.44
CA VAL A 157 5.10 -8.56 -3.55
C VAL A 157 5.10 -9.98 -4.11
N ARG A 158 5.46 -10.98 -3.30
CA ARG A 158 5.29 -12.39 -3.69
C ARG A 158 3.81 -12.75 -3.71
N ASP A 159 3.46 -13.69 -4.59
CA ASP A 159 2.08 -14.18 -4.74
C ASP A 159 1.10 -13.01 -4.94
N PHE A 160 1.55 -11.97 -5.67
CA PHE A 160 0.83 -10.72 -5.82
C PHE A 160 -0.61 -10.91 -6.29
N ASP A 161 -0.84 -11.80 -7.26
CA ASP A 161 -2.18 -12.08 -7.79
C ASP A 161 -3.10 -12.73 -6.74
N ASP A 162 -2.56 -13.54 -5.82
CA ASP A 162 -3.33 -14.16 -4.74
C ASP A 162 -3.63 -13.18 -3.60
N LEU A 163 -2.72 -12.23 -3.35
CA LEU A 163 -2.87 -11.20 -2.32
C LEU A 163 -3.62 -9.96 -2.83
N ARG A 164 -3.96 -9.90 -4.11
CA ARG A 164 -4.63 -8.75 -4.73
C ARG A 164 -6.08 -8.69 -4.31
N TYR A 165 -6.41 -7.70 -3.47
CA TYR A 165 -7.78 -7.38 -3.11
C TYR A 165 -8.50 -6.70 -4.28
N GLN A 166 -9.55 -7.36 -4.74
CA GLN A 166 -10.53 -6.80 -5.67
C GLN A 166 -11.70 -6.24 -4.88
N PHE A 167 -12.05 -4.98 -5.15
CA PHE A 167 -13.23 -4.38 -4.56
C PHE A 167 -14.47 -5.07 -5.13
N PRO A 168 -15.49 -5.35 -4.31
CA PRO A 168 -16.78 -5.80 -4.83
C PRO A 168 -17.31 -4.76 -5.80
N ASP A 169 -17.99 -5.22 -6.86
CA ASP A 169 -18.56 -4.33 -7.87
C ASP A 169 -19.52 -3.35 -7.19
N VAL A 170 -19.09 -2.09 -7.14
CA VAL A 170 -19.90 -0.97 -6.70
C VAL A 170 -20.49 -0.42 -7.99
N GLU A 171 -21.76 -0.72 -8.23
CA GLU A 171 -22.48 -0.15 -9.38
C GLU A 171 -22.53 1.38 -9.22
N PHE A 172 -21.59 2.05 -9.88
CA PHE A 172 -21.65 3.49 -10.10
C PHE A 172 -22.47 3.69 -11.36
N ASP A 173 -23.74 4.06 -11.18
CA ASP A 173 -24.67 4.33 -12.28
C ASP A 173 -24.06 5.40 -13.20
N GLU A 174 -23.62 4.94 -14.37
CA GLU A 174 -22.81 5.66 -15.36
C GLU A 174 -23.66 6.68 -16.15
N GLN A 175 -24.44 7.52 -15.47
CA GLN A 175 -25.21 8.60 -16.09
C GLN A 175 -24.30 9.83 -16.29
N LEU A 176 -23.61 9.85 -17.44
CA LEU A 176 -22.99 11.05 -18.03
C LEU A 176 -23.86 11.60 -19.18
#